data_AF-A0AA38I1A1-F1
#
_entry.id   AF-A0AA38I1A1-F1
#
_cell.length_a   1.000
_cell.length_b   1.000
_cell.length_c   1.000
_cell.angle_alpha   90.00
_cell.angle_beta   90.00
_cell.angle_gamma   90.00
#
_symmetry.space_group_name_H-M   'P 1'
#
loop_
_entity.id
_entity.type
_entity.pdbx_description
1 polymer ?
#
loop_
_entity_poly.entity_id
_entity_poly.type
_entity_poly.pdbx_seq_one_letter_code
_entity_poly.pdbx_strand_id
1 'polypeptide(L)'
;MSHLHYHLVHLVHESNRIFGTTTLWNTAAWFALVINKIYYVAYLSLRLSDQVYAYYVIQFPLLIFQWTWIFFQIFIWTKVQNEANKTAICVHNIWNILVSTNRVNQETRHLQLIVLKLLNTKLDLSVQGFFPLNCNFLYTIVAAVATYVIILVQFKI
;
A
#
# COMPACT_ATOMS: atom_id res chain seq x y z
N MET A 1 24.08 2.43 22.84
CA MET A 1 23.45 3.03 21.64
C MET A 1 23.04 1.99 20.58
N SER A 2 23.63 0.80 20.55
CA SER A 2 23.25 -0.28 19.61
C SER A 2 21.88 -0.92 19.85
N HIS A 3 21.44 -1.03 21.10
CA HIS A 3 20.13 -1.59 21.44
C HIS A 3 18.96 -0.78 20.87
N LEU A 4 19.08 0.55 20.83
CA LEU A 4 18.05 1.44 20.27
C LEU A 4 17.92 1.26 18.75
N HIS A 5 19.04 1.06 18.06
CA HIS A 5 19.06 0.90 16.61
C HIS A 5 18.54 -0.48 16.17
N TYR A 6 18.92 -1.54 16.90
CA TYR A 6 18.38 -2.88 16.67
C TYR A 6 16.86 -2.90 16.89
N HIS A 7 16.38 -2.19 17.91
CA HIS A 7 14.97 -2.07 18.19
C HIS A 7 14.23 -1.27 17.10
N LEU A 8 14.81 -0.17 16.59
CA LEU A 8 14.22 0.62 15.50
C LEU A 8 14.10 -0.19 14.21
N VAL A 9 15.16 -0.91 13.81
CA VAL A 9 15.15 -1.74 12.60
C VAL A 9 14.13 -2.86 12.73
N HIS A 10 14.09 -3.52 13.89
CA HIS A 10 13.10 -4.56 14.17
C HIS A 10 11.66 -4.01 14.12
N LEU A 11 11.42 -2.84 14.71
CA LEU A 11 10.12 -2.16 14.67
C LEU A 11 9.70 -1.79 13.25
N VAL A 12 10.63 -1.28 12.43
CA VAL A 12 10.35 -0.94 11.04
C VAL A 12 10.05 -2.19 10.22
N HIS A 13 10.80 -3.28 10.43
CA HIS A 13 10.57 -4.52 9.68
C HIS A 13 9.25 -5.20 10.07
N GLU A 14 8.94 -5.28 11.37
CA GLU A 14 7.66 -5.82 11.85
C GLU A 14 6.50 -4.94 11.42
N SER A 15 6.63 -3.61 11.51
CA SER A 15 5.61 -2.69 11.01
C SER A 15 5.39 -2.91 9.53
N ASN A 16 6.44 -2.96 8.71
CA ASN A 16 6.30 -3.19 7.28
C ASN A 16 5.62 -4.54 6.96
N ARG A 17 5.92 -5.60 7.72
CA ARG A 17 5.31 -6.93 7.54
C ARG A 17 3.84 -6.96 7.92
N ILE A 18 3.51 -6.46 9.11
CA ILE A 18 2.13 -6.43 9.63
C ILE A 18 1.27 -5.51 8.76
N PHE A 19 1.75 -4.32 8.45
CA PHE A 19 1.02 -3.38 7.60
C PHE A 19 0.90 -3.85 6.16
N GLY A 20 1.94 -4.48 5.59
CA GLY A 20 1.86 -5.07 4.25
C GLY A 20 0.77 -6.13 4.18
N THR A 21 0.81 -7.10 5.10
CA THR A 21 -0.20 -8.18 5.17
C THR A 21 -1.62 -7.61 5.38
N THR A 22 -1.75 -6.62 6.25
CA THR A 22 -3.04 -5.95 6.52
C THR A 22 -3.56 -5.21 5.29
N THR A 23 -2.68 -4.52 4.57
CA THR A 23 -3.04 -3.77 3.35
C THR A 23 -3.48 -4.72 2.25
N LEU A 24 -2.85 -5.88 2.11
CA LEU A 24 -3.24 -6.91 1.13
C LEU A 24 -4.65 -7.44 1.41
N TRP A 25 -4.94 -7.86 2.64
CA TRP A 25 -6.27 -8.31 3.02
C TRP A 25 -7.34 -7.20 2.86
N ASN A 26 -7.00 -5.97 3.25
CA ASN A 26 -7.93 -4.85 3.14
C ASN A 26 -8.22 -4.48 1.68
N THR A 27 -7.22 -4.52 0.80
CA THR A 27 -7.39 -4.26 -0.64
C THR A 27 -8.18 -5.37 -1.33
N ALA A 28 -7.97 -6.64 -0.97
CA ALA A 28 -8.77 -7.76 -1.46
C ALA A 28 -10.25 -7.65 -1.02
N ALA A 29 -10.49 -7.35 0.27
CA ALA A 29 -11.84 -7.13 0.78
C ALA A 29 -12.53 -5.95 0.09
N TRP A 30 -11.81 -4.83 -0.10
CA TRP A 30 -12.29 -3.67 -0.83
C TRP A 30 -12.71 -4.03 -2.27
N PHE A 31 -11.88 -4.80 -2.98
CA PHE A 31 -12.15 -5.21 -4.35
C PHE A 31 -13.45 -6.02 -4.45
N ALA A 32 -13.63 -6.99 -3.55
CA ALA A 32 -14.85 -7.79 -3.48
C ALA A 32 -16.10 -6.93 -3.16
N LEU A 33 -15.98 -5.95 -2.25
CA LEU A 33 -17.07 -5.04 -1.92
C LEU A 33 -17.48 -4.15 -3.10
N VAL A 34 -16.51 -3.62 -3.85
CA VAL A 34 -16.78 -2.79 -5.04
C VAL A 34 -17.49 -3.60 -6.11
N ILE A 35 -17.00 -4.80 -6.42
CA ILE A 35 -17.63 -5.70 -7.41
C ILE A 35 -19.06 -6.02 -7.00
N ASN A 36 -19.29 -6.42 -5.74
CA ASN A 36 -20.63 -6.72 -5.25
C ASN A 36 -21.57 -5.52 -5.36
N LYS A 37 -21.11 -4.33 -4.99
CA LYS A 37 -21.93 -3.10 -5.11
C LYS A 37 -22.31 -2.83 -6.56
N ILE A 38 -21.36 -2.94 -7.50
CA ILE A 38 -21.62 -2.74 -8.94
C ILE A 38 -22.62 -3.79 -9.45
N TYR A 39 -22.45 -5.06 -9.06
CA TYR A 39 -23.38 -6.13 -9.42
C TYR A 39 -24.80 -5.84 -8.91
N TYR A 40 -24.96 -5.47 -7.64
CA TYR A 40 -26.28 -5.15 -7.08
C TYR A 40 -26.91 -3.93 -7.75
N VAL A 41 -26.12 -2.90 -8.01
CA VAL A 41 -26.56 -1.71 -8.76
C VAL A 41 -27.07 -2.10 -10.15
N ALA A 42 -26.32 -2.92 -10.87
CA ALA A 42 -26.69 -3.32 -12.23
C ALA A 42 -27.92 -4.26 -12.24
N TYR A 43 -27.98 -5.22 -11.32
CA TYR A 43 -29.14 -6.10 -11.13
C TYR A 43 -30.42 -5.32 -10.79
N LEU A 44 -30.32 -4.33 -9.89
CA LEU A 44 -31.44 -3.47 -9.51
C LEU A 44 -31.85 -2.52 -10.65
N SER A 45 -30.91 -2.04 -11.47
CA SER A 45 -31.24 -1.17 -12.60
C SER A 45 -32.13 -1.84 -13.67
N LEU A 46 -32.01 -3.17 -13.82
CA LEU A 46 -32.85 -3.97 -14.72
C LEU A 46 -34.25 -4.21 -14.14
N ARG A 47 -34.39 -4.19 -12.81
CA ARG A 47 -35.67 -4.31 -12.13
C ARG A 47 -36.16 -2.91 -11.73
N LEU A 48 -36.81 -2.23 -12.68
CA LEU A 48 -37.49 -0.94 -12.50
C LEU A 48 -38.42 -1.00 -11.27
N SER A 49 -37.92 -0.56 -10.12
CA SER A 49 -38.63 -0.55 -8.83
C SER A 49 -38.32 0.77 -8.12
N ASP A 50 -39.32 1.35 -7.45
CA ASP A 50 -39.17 2.63 -6.73
C ASP A 50 -38.12 2.56 -5.60
N GLN A 51 -37.82 1.37 -5.09
CA GLN A 51 -36.77 1.15 -4.08
C GLN A 51 -35.35 1.38 -4.61
N VAL A 52 -35.17 1.44 -5.94
CA VAL A 52 -33.89 1.63 -6.61
C VAL A 52 -33.30 3.01 -6.29
N TYR A 53 -34.12 4.05 -6.25
CA TYR A 53 -33.65 5.42 -5.98
C TYR A 53 -33.05 5.57 -4.58
N ALA A 54 -33.75 5.05 -3.55
CA ALA A 54 -33.25 5.07 -2.17
C ALA A 54 -31.93 4.31 -2.01
N TYR A 55 -31.79 3.17 -2.70
CA TYR A 55 -30.55 2.40 -2.70
C TYR A 55 -29.39 3.18 -3.33
N TYR A 56 -29.60 3.84 -4.48
CA TYR A 56 -28.56 4.66 -5.12
C TYR A 56 -28.10 5.81 -4.24
N VAL A 57 -29.03 6.55 -3.62
CA VAL A 57 -28.71 7.69 -2.76
C VAL A 57 -27.83 7.28 -1.57
N ILE A 58 -28.03 6.08 -1.03
CA ILE A 58 -27.21 5.55 0.07
C ILE A 58 -25.87 5.00 -0.43
N GLN A 59 -25.85 4.28 -1.56
CA GLN A 59 -24.64 3.59 -2.03
C GLN A 59 -23.61 4.51 -2.69
N PHE A 60 -24.05 5.56 -3.41
CA PHE A 60 -23.14 6.51 -4.05
C PHE A 60 -22.15 7.18 -3.07
N PRO A 61 -22.59 7.80 -1.95
CA PRO A 61 -21.67 8.41 -1.00
C PRO A 61 -20.73 7.38 -0.35
N LEU A 62 -21.22 6.16 -0.10
CA LEU A 62 -20.39 5.07 0.42
C LEU A 62 -19.31 4.64 -0.58
N LEU A 63 -19.61 4.61 -1.88
CA LEU A 63 -18.62 4.32 -2.91
C LEU A 63 -17.55 5.42 -2.99
N ILE A 64 -17.95 6.69 -2.94
CA ILE A 64 -17.01 7.83 -2.95
C ILE A 64 -16.07 7.73 -1.74
N PHE A 65 -16.60 7.47 -0.54
CA PHE A 65 -15.80 7.27 0.66
C PHE A 65 -14.79 6.11 0.52
N GLN A 66 -15.24 5.01 -0.09
CA GLN A 66 -14.42 3.82 -0.30
C GLN A 66 -13.27 4.09 -1.30
N TRP A 67 -13.50 4.93 -2.31
CA TRP A 67 -12.45 5.39 -3.23
C TRP A 67 -11.47 6.35 -2.55
N THR A 68 -11.96 7.36 -1.80
CA THR A 68 -11.08 8.31 -1.09
C THR A 68 -10.18 7.61 -0.08
N TRP A 69 -10.67 6.55 0.57
CA TRP A 69 -9.86 5.72 1.48
C TRP A 69 -8.63 5.10 0.80
N ILE A 70 -8.77 4.55 -0.42
CA ILE A 70 -7.63 3.98 -1.16
C ILE A 70 -6.63 5.06 -1.55
N PHE A 71 -7.11 6.20 -2.06
CA PHE A 71 -6.21 7.31 -2.39
C PHE A 71 -5.43 7.79 -1.16
N PHE A 72 -6.11 7.87 -0.01
CA PHE A 72 -5.49 8.27 1.25
C PHE A 72 -4.42 7.26 1.72
N GLN A 73 -4.72 5.95 1.64
CA GLN A 73 -3.74 4.90 1.91
C GLN A 73 -2.47 5.08 1.06
N ILE A 74 -2.62 5.22 -0.25
CA ILE A 74 -1.48 5.34 -1.17
C ILE A 74 -0.70 6.62 -0.95
N PHE A 75 -1.38 7.72 -0.61
CA PHE A 75 -0.72 8.97 -0.26
C PHE A 75 0.14 8.83 1.00
N ILE A 76 -0.39 8.21 2.06
CA ILE A 76 0.37 7.92 3.28
C ILE A 76 1.57 7.04 2.93
N TRP A 77 1.37 5.97 2.16
CA TRP A 77 2.44 5.07 1.75
C TRP A 77 3.55 5.79 1.00
N THR A 78 3.20 6.63 0.02
CA THR A 78 4.16 7.42 -0.74
C THR A 78 4.95 8.38 0.17
N LYS A 79 4.29 8.98 1.17
CA LYS A 79 4.97 9.83 2.15
C LYS A 79 5.92 9.04 3.06
N VAL A 80 5.48 7.91 3.59
CA VAL A 80 6.31 7.03 4.44
C VAL A 80 7.52 6.54 3.64
N GLN A 81 7.31 6.16 2.38
CA GLN A 81 8.35 5.74 1.45
C GLN A 81 9.39 6.85 1.23
N ASN A 82 8.93 8.07 0.97
CA ASN A 82 9.81 9.21 0.74
C ASN A 82 10.62 9.56 2.01
N GLU A 83 9.97 9.52 3.18
CA GLU A 83 10.64 9.84 4.46
C GLU A 83 11.64 8.76 4.88
N ALA A 84 11.32 7.49 4.65
CA ALA A 84 12.25 6.38 4.86
C ALA A 84 13.47 6.48 3.90
N ASN A 85 13.26 6.87 2.64
CA ASN A 85 14.35 7.12 1.69
C ASN A 85 15.28 8.25 2.15
N LYS A 86 14.74 9.38 2.62
CA LYS A 86 15.55 10.48 3.18
C LYS A 86 16.36 10.03 4.39
N THR A 87 15.74 9.25 5.28
CA THR A 87 16.40 8.71 6.47
C THR A 87 17.55 7.78 6.07
N ALA A 88 17.36 6.91 5.08
CA ALA A 88 18.40 6.03 4.57
C ALA A 88 19.59 6.80 3.96
N ILE A 89 19.33 7.88 3.22
CA ILE A 89 20.37 8.78 2.67
C ILE A 89 21.16 9.46 3.81
N CYS A 90 20.48 9.98 4.83
CA CYS A 90 21.12 10.63 5.98
C CYS A 90 22.05 9.65 6.73
N VAL A 91 21.57 8.44 7.00
CA VAL A 91 22.37 7.40 7.66
C VAL A 91 23.56 6.96 6.81
N HIS A 92 23.38 6.86 5.49
CA HIS A 92 24.48 6.57 4.56
C HIS A 92 25.55 7.68 4.58
N ASN A 93 25.15 8.94 4.69
CA ASN A 93 26.09 10.06 4.75
C ASN A 93 26.87 10.08 6.07
N ILE A 94 26.20 9.83 7.20
CA ILE A 94 26.83 9.67 8.53
C ILE A 94 27.83 8.51 8.50
N TRP A 95 27.49 7.41 7.83
CA TRP A 95 28.38 6.28 7.64
C TRP A 95 29.66 6.65 6.89
N ASN A 96 29.51 7.37 5.77
CA ASN A 96 30.65 7.80 4.95
C ASN A 96 31.63 8.67 5.77
N ILE A 97 31.09 9.53 6.64
CA ILE A 97 31.89 10.32 7.59
C ILE A 97 32.61 9.42 8.60
N LEU A 98 31.92 8.46 9.23
CA LEU A 98 32.52 7.55 10.22
C LEU A 98 33.64 6.67 9.66
N VAL A 99 33.50 6.22 8.41
CA VAL A 99 34.54 5.48 7.68
C VAL A 99 35.77 6.36 7.44
N SER A 100 35.57 7.64 7.07
CA SER A 100 36.67 8.58 6.90
C SER A 100 37.43 8.89 8.19
N THR A 101 36.77 8.79 9.36
CA THR A 101 37.39 9.01 10.68
C THR A 101 38.03 7.76 11.30
N ASN A 102 38.09 6.63 10.56
CA ASN A 102 38.67 5.35 10.99
C ASN A 102 38.11 4.79 12.32
N ARG A 103 36.88 5.17 12.71
CA ARG A 103 36.15 4.64 13.87
C ARG A 103 35.19 3.52 13.47
N VAL A 104 35.70 2.59 12.68
CA VAL A 104 34.90 1.48 12.14
C VAL A 104 34.85 0.34 13.17
N ASN A 105 33.81 0.34 14.00
CA ASN A 105 33.53 -0.76 14.91
C ASN A 105 32.72 -1.88 14.21
N GLN A 106 32.78 -3.10 14.74
CA GLN A 106 32.09 -4.26 14.18
C GLN A 106 30.56 -4.07 14.12
N GLU A 107 29.98 -3.28 15.04
CA GLU A 107 28.56 -2.94 15.06
C GLU A 107 28.13 -1.99 13.93
N THR A 108 29.04 -1.14 13.47
CA THR A 108 28.71 -0.19 12.41
C THR A 108 28.71 -0.84 11.01
N ARG A 109 29.41 -1.98 10.85
CA ARG A 109 29.31 -2.86 9.68
C ARG A 109 27.94 -3.56 9.55
N HIS A 110 27.34 -4.00 10.66
CA HIS A 110 25.98 -4.56 10.63
C HIS A 110 24.94 -3.49 10.28
N LEU A 111 25.12 -2.28 10.81
CA LEU A 111 24.36 -1.09 10.42
C LEU A 111 24.44 -0.85 8.91
N GLN A 112 25.65 -0.89 8.36
CA GLN A 112 25.90 -0.70 6.94
C GLN A 112 25.18 -1.74 6.11
N LEU A 113 25.25 -3.03 6.46
CA LEU A 113 24.56 -4.08 5.70
C LEU A 113 23.03 -3.92 5.71
N ILE A 114 22.47 -3.47 6.83
CA ILE A 114 21.02 -3.23 6.97
C ILE A 114 20.60 -1.98 6.22
N VAL A 115 21.31 -0.87 6.37
CA VAL A 115 21.06 0.38 5.65
C VAL A 115 21.28 0.20 4.16
N LEU A 116 22.32 -0.54 3.75
CA LEU A 116 22.57 -0.91 2.37
C LEU A 116 21.47 -1.85 1.86
N LYS A 117 20.96 -2.80 2.65
CA LYS A 117 19.75 -3.55 2.28
C LYS A 117 18.56 -2.61 2.11
N LEU A 118 18.38 -1.63 2.98
CA LEU A 118 17.27 -0.66 2.94
C LEU A 118 17.39 0.36 1.79
N LEU A 119 18.61 0.66 1.35
CA LEU A 119 18.92 1.64 0.30
C LEU A 119 19.03 0.98 -1.09
N ASN A 120 19.59 -0.23 -1.14
CA ASN A 120 19.83 -1.02 -2.36
C ASN A 120 18.59 -1.82 -2.77
N THR A 121 17.77 -2.22 -1.79
CA THR A 121 16.33 -2.38 -2.06
C THR A 121 15.81 -0.96 -2.14
N LYS A 122 15.90 -0.31 -3.32
CA LYS A 122 15.13 0.91 -3.60
C LYS A 122 13.77 0.67 -2.96
N LEU A 123 13.38 1.57 -2.07
CA LEU A 123 12.30 1.40 -1.12
C LEU A 123 10.95 1.37 -1.84
N ASP A 124 10.79 0.67 -2.96
CA ASP A 124 9.54 0.06 -3.38
C ASP A 124 9.08 -0.75 -2.18
N LEU A 125 8.27 -0.11 -1.33
CA LEU A 125 7.48 -0.76 -0.29
C LEU A 125 6.50 -1.65 -1.03
N SER A 126 7.04 -2.75 -1.53
CA SER A 126 6.32 -3.85 -2.08
C SER A 126 5.71 -4.56 -0.89
N VAL A 127 4.39 -4.72 -0.92
CA VAL A 127 3.68 -5.51 0.08
C VAL A 127 4.27 -6.91 0.02
N GLN A 128 5.16 -7.24 0.97
CA GLN A 128 5.72 -8.57 1.12
C GLN A 128 6.41 -9.15 -0.15
N GLY A 129 6.78 -8.30 -1.12
CA GLY A 129 7.34 -8.71 -2.41
C GLY A 129 6.30 -9.01 -3.52
N PHE A 130 5.01 -8.86 -3.25
CA PHE A 130 3.94 -9.13 -4.23
C PHE A 130 3.70 -7.96 -5.19
N PHE A 131 3.51 -6.73 -4.68
CA PHE A 131 3.26 -5.55 -5.52
C PHE A 131 3.81 -4.27 -4.89
N PRO A 132 4.51 -3.41 -5.64
CA PRO A 132 4.83 -2.06 -5.19
C PRO A 132 3.54 -1.25 -5.03
N LEU A 133 3.31 -0.67 -3.85
CA LEU A 133 2.19 0.23 -3.53
C LEU A 133 2.34 1.60 -4.22
N ASN A 134 2.53 1.59 -5.54
CA ASN A 134 2.76 2.76 -6.37
C ASN A 134 1.48 3.09 -7.17
N CYS A 135 1.44 4.24 -7.86
CA CYS A 135 0.33 4.59 -8.76
C CYS A 135 0.01 3.50 -9.80
N ASN A 136 0.98 2.66 -10.17
CA ASN A 136 0.76 1.51 -11.05
C ASN A 136 -0.20 0.46 -10.46
N PHE A 137 -0.19 0.29 -9.13
CA PHE A 137 -1.12 -0.58 -8.42
C PHE A 137 -2.56 -0.07 -8.52
N LEU A 138 -2.78 1.26 -8.46
CA LEU A 138 -4.10 1.86 -8.73
C LEU A 138 -4.57 1.55 -10.14
N TYR A 139 -3.73 1.77 -11.14
CA TYR A 139 -4.06 1.47 -12.53
C TYR A 139 -4.45 0.00 -12.71
N THR A 140 -3.71 -0.90 -12.06
CA THR A 140 -4.00 -2.34 -12.10
C THR A 140 -5.34 -2.66 -11.41
N ILE A 141 -5.63 -2.07 -10.26
CA ILE A 141 -6.92 -2.23 -9.57
C ILE A 141 -8.07 -1.71 -10.44
N VAL A 142 -7.95 -0.50 -11.00
CA VAL A 142 -8.99 0.10 -11.85
C VAL A 142 -9.24 -0.77 -13.08
N ALA A 143 -8.17 -1.24 -13.74
CA ALA A 143 -8.26 -2.14 -14.88
C ALA A 143 -8.93 -3.48 -14.50
N ALA A 144 -8.56 -4.07 -13.35
CA ALA A 144 -9.17 -5.30 -12.86
C ALA A 144 -10.66 -5.13 -12.55
N VAL A 145 -11.05 -4.03 -11.88
CA VAL A 145 -12.46 -3.71 -11.63
C VAL A 145 -13.21 -3.56 -12.95
N ALA A 146 -12.70 -2.77 -13.90
CA ALA A 146 -13.33 -2.58 -15.21
C ALA A 146 -13.52 -3.91 -15.95
N THR A 147 -12.48 -4.76 -15.97
CA THR A 147 -12.53 -6.08 -16.59
C THR A 147 -13.59 -6.97 -15.94
N TYR A 148 -13.64 -6.99 -14.60
CA TYR A 148 -14.62 -7.80 -13.87
C TYR A 148 -16.05 -7.31 -14.07
N VAL A 149 -16.26 -5.99 -14.16
CA VAL A 149 -17.55 -5.39 -14.47
C VAL A 149 -17.99 -5.78 -15.89
N ILE A 150 -17.11 -5.71 -16.88
CA ILE A 150 -17.41 -6.14 -18.25
C ILE A 150 -17.83 -7.62 -18.27
N ILE A 151 -17.07 -8.49 -17.59
CA ILE A 151 -17.40 -9.92 -17.47
C ILE A 151 -18.78 -10.10 -16.81
N LEU A 152 -19.05 -9.40 -15.71
CA LEU A 152 -20.34 -9.49 -15.03
C LEU A 152 -21.51 -9.08 -15.92
N VAL A 153 -21.35 -8.02 -16.70
CA VAL A 153 -22.36 -7.58 -17.68
C VAL A 153 -22.55 -8.63 -18.76
N GLN A 154 -21.47 -9.22 -19.29
CA GLN A 154 -21.55 -10.21 -20.37
C GLN A 154 -22.18 -11.55 -19.94
N PHE A 155 -22.00 -11.99 -18.70
CA PHE A 155 -22.40 -13.33 -18.24
C PHE A 155 -23.70 -13.36 -17.40
N LYS A 156 -24.15 -12.24 -16.83
CA LYS A 156 -25.24 -12.23 -15.84
C LYS A 156 -26.26 -11.10 -15.98
N ILE A 157 -26.09 -10.23 -16.96
CA ILE A 157 -27.05 -9.19 -17.34
C ILE A 157 -27.52 -9.48 -18.75
#